data_AF-A0A6P6KK18-F1
#
_entry.id   AF-A0A6P6KK18-F1
#
_cell.length_a   1.000
_cell.length_b   1.000
_cell.length_c   1.000
_cell.angle_alpha   90.00
_cell.angle_beta   90.00
_cell.angle_gamma   90.00
#
_symmetry.space_group_name_H-M   'P 1'
#
loop_
_entity.id
_entity.type
_entity.pdbx_description
1 polymer ?
#
loop_
_entity_poly.entity_id
_entity_poly.type
_entity_poly.pdbx_seq_one_letter_code
_entity_poly.pdbx_strand_id
1 'polypeptide(L)'
;MRQCLPLTFCFHTGLSQYMALESTEGRTRSEIFYQCPDQLAQDPSAIDMFITGPNFTEWFTSFVDNVVTGEYPIIRDQIFRYVHDKRCVATTGDITVSVSTSFLPELSSVHPPHFFFTYRIRIEMAKSALPENACQLDSRYWKITNANGNVEEVRGPGVVGKSIPL
;
A
#
# COMPACT_ATOMS: atom_id res chain seq x y z
N MET A 1 23.78 -16.57 3.30
CA MET A 1 23.05 -17.06 4.48
C MET A 1 22.94 -18.58 4.41
N ARG A 2 23.41 -19.29 5.44
CA ARG A 2 23.01 -20.68 5.68
C ARG A 2 21.77 -20.62 6.58
N GLN A 3 20.76 -21.48 6.38
CA GLN A 3 19.54 -21.58 7.21
C GLN A 3 18.41 -20.55 6.96
N CYS A 4 18.22 -20.10 5.71
CA CYS A 4 17.03 -19.31 5.33
C CYS A 4 16.40 -19.89 4.07
N LEU A 5 15.06 -19.87 3.97
CA LEU A 5 14.29 -20.31 2.81
C LEU A 5 13.76 -19.09 2.05
N PRO A 6 14.12 -18.89 0.75
CA PRO A 6 13.49 -17.84 -0.05
C PRO A 6 12.01 -18.18 -0.29
N LEU A 7 11.13 -17.23 0.02
CA LEU A 7 9.68 -17.34 -0.18
C LEU A 7 9.22 -16.64 -1.46
N THR A 8 9.86 -15.52 -1.80
CA THR A 8 9.57 -14.74 -3.00
C THR A 8 10.87 -14.44 -3.75
N PHE A 9 10.74 -14.09 -5.03
CA PHE A 9 11.84 -13.55 -5.81
C PHE A 9 11.31 -12.51 -6.78
N CYS A 10 11.68 -11.25 -6.55
CA CYS A 10 11.45 -10.18 -7.50
C CYS A 10 12.57 -10.17 -8.54
N PHE A 11 12.25 -10.55 -9.77
CA PHE A 11 13.20 -10.56 -10.90
C PHE A 11 13.70 -9.16 -11.28
N HIS A 12 12.99 -8.10 -10.87
CA HIS A 12 13.37 -6.72 -11.17
C HIS A 12 14.28 -6.10 -10.12
N THR A 13 14.02 -6.33 -8.83
CA THR A 13 14.82 -5.74 -7.73
C THR A 13 15.88 -6.68 -7.21
N GLY A 14 15.82 -7.98 -7.57
CA GLY A 14 16.66 -9.02 -6.99
C GLY A 14 16.37 -9.29 -5.52
N LEU A 15 15.30 -8.69 -4.97
CA LEU A 15 14.91 -8.88 -3.58
C LEU A 15 14.10 -10.17 -3.42
N SER A 16 14.34 -10.83 -2.30
CA SER A 16 13.62 -12.02 -1.88
C SER A 16 13.20 -11.85 -0.43
N GLN A 17 11.97 -12.23 -0.13
CA GLN A 17 11.60 -12.55 1.24
C GLN A 17 12.25 -13.87 1.65
N TYR A 18 12.77 -13.92 2.86
CA TYR A 18 13.35 -15.11 3.45
C TYR A 18 12.60 -15.46 4.73
N MET A 19 12.39 -16.75 4.95
CA MET A 19 12.01 -17.30 6.24
C MET A 19 13.25 -17.83 6.95
N ALA A 20 13.50 -17.38 8.19
CA ALA A 20 14.53 -17.95 9.04
C ALA A 20 14.15 -19.40 9.41
N LEU A 21 15.01 -20.37 9.09
CA LEU A 21 14.74 -21.79 9.38
C LEU A 21 15.09 -22.16 10.83
N GLU A 22 15.94 -21.35 11.47
CA GLU A 22 16.43 -21.49 12.84
C GLU A 22 16.51 -20.11 13.51
N SER A 23 16.57 -20.08 14.84
CA SER A 23 16.75 -18.84 15.60
C SER A 23 18.24 -18.46 15.65
N THR A 24 18.76 -17.93 14.55
CA THR A 24 20.17 -17.53 14.39
C THR A 24 20.27 -16.10 13.87
N GLU A 25 21.43 -15.45 14.06
CA GLU A 25 21.68 -14.07 13.60
C GLU A 25 20.67 -13.02 14.13
N GLY A 26 20.17 -13.19 15.35
CA GLY A 26 19.21 -12.25 15.97
C GLY A 26 17.78 -12.35 15.44
N ARG A 27 17.49 -13.34 14.59
CA ARG A 27 16.15 -13.65 14.09
C ARG A 27 15.55 -14.84 14.82
N THR A 28 14.23 -14.88 14.89
CA THR A 28 13.47 -16.01 15.44
C THR A 28 13.13 -17.02 14.35
N ARG A 29 13.11 -18.32 14.69
CA ARG A 29 12.67 -19.35 13.75
C ARG A 29 11.28 -19.03 13.21
N SER A 30 11.11 -19.18 11.90
CA SER A 30 9.92 -18.82 11.12
C SER A 30 9.67 -17.32 10.93
N GLU A 31 10.57 -16.45 11.39
CA GLU A 31 10.50 -15.02 11.08
C GLU A 31 10.69 -14.79 9.58
N ILE A 32 9.76 -14.04 8.97
CA ILE A 32 9.83 -13.63 7.57
C ILE A 32 10.44 -12.24 7.51
N PHE A 33 11.50 -12.08 6.74
CA PHE A 33 12.23 -10.82 6.59
C PHE A 33 12.67 -10.60 5.15
N TYR A 34 12.89 -9.35 4.77
CA TYR A 34 13.60 -9.01 3.55
C TYR A 34 15.09 -8.96 3.85
N GLN A 35 15.93 -9.52 2.98
CA GLN A 35 17.28 -8.96 2.88
C GLN A 35 17.12 -7.56 2.34
N CYS A 36 17.44 -6.56 3.14
CA CYS A 36 17.69 -5.21 2.66
C CYS A 36 19.21 -5.11 2.46
N PRO A 37 19.78 -5.53 1.31
CA PRO A 37 21.03 -4.93 0.90
C PRO A 37 20.72 -3.46 0.63
N ASP A 38 21.54 -2.55 1.13
CA ASP A 38 21.37 -1.10 0.95
C ASP A 38 20.85 -0.79 -0.47
N GLN A 39 19.62 -0.24 -0.50
CA GLN A 39 18.82 0.23 -1.63
C GLN A 39 19.42 0.11 -3.04
N LEU A 40 18.80 -0.72 -3.90
CA LEU A 40 19.12 -0.81 -5.34
C LEU A 40 17.91 -0.75 -6.29
N ALA A 41 16.68 -0.54 -5.81
CA ALA A 41 15.54 -0.39 -6.71
C ALA A 41 15.62 0.94 -7.47
N GLN A 42 16.15 0.92 -8.70
CA GLN A 42 16.24 2.08 -9.60
C GLN A 42 14.89 2.43 -10.26
N ASP A 43 13.93 1.51 -10.26
CA ASP A 43 12.61 1.68 -10.85
C ASP A 43 11.49 1.48 -9.80
N PRO A 44 10.74 2.54 -9.43
CA PRO A 44 9.61 2.47 -8.49
C PRO A 44 8.43 1.61 -8.98
N SER A 45 8.43 1.18 -10.24
CA SER A 45 7.35 0.37 -10.82
C SER A 45 7.47 -1.13 -10.47
N ALA A 46 8.62 -1.57 -9.99
CA ALA A 46 8.81 -2.97 -9.60
C ALA A 46 8.40 -3.23 -8.14
N ILE A 47 7.10 -3.41 -7.91
CA ILE A 47 6.55 -3.61 -6.56
C ILE A 47 6.47 -5.12 -6.24
N ASP A 48 7.38 -5.64 -5.42
CA ASP A 48 7.29 -6.98 -4.82
C ASP A 48 6.57 -6.90 -3.47
N MET A 49 5.28 -6.65 -3.58
CA MET A 49 4.42 -6.57 -2.41
C MET A 49 4.48 -7.91 -1.61
N PHE A 50 4.23 -7.85 -0.32
CA PHE A 50 4.39 -8.98 0.60
C PHE A 50 3.44 -10.15 0.31
N ILE A 51 3.93 -11.40 0.36
CA ILE A 51 3.06 -12.57 0.51
C ILE A 51 2.68 -12.66 1.99
N THR A 52 1.41 -12.38 2.30
CA THR A 52 0.85 -12.61 3.64
C THR A 52 -0.31 -13.58 3.53
N GLY A 53 -0.21 -14.72 4.20
CA GLY A 53 -1.29 -15.68 4.32
C GLY A 53 -0.87 -16.83 5.24
N PRO A 54 -1.83 -17.52 5.88
CA PRO A 54 -1.51 -18.65 6.76
C PRO A 54 -1.01 -19.88 5.98
N ASN A 55 -1.29 -19.97 4.68
CA ASN A 55 -0.73 -20.95 3.75
C ASN A 55 -0.78 -20.40 2.30
N PHE A 56 -0.04 -21.07 1.40
CA PHE A 56 0.06 -20.66 -0.02
C PHE A 56 -1.29 -20.63 -0.73
N THR A 57 -2.13 -21.66 -0.52
CA THR A 57 -3.43 -21.76 -1.18
C THR A 57 -4.31 -20.57 -0.82
N GLU A 58 -4.46 -20.28 0.47
CA GLU A 58 -5.28 -19.16 0.96
C GLU A 58 -4.76 -17.81 0.49
N TRP A 59 -3.44 -17.61 0.51
CA TRP A 59 -2.83 -16.42 -0.05
C TRP A 59 -3.14 -16.27 -1.54
N PHE A 60 -2.92 -17.32 -2.34
CA PHE A 60 -3.07 -17.26 -3.79
C PHE A 60 -4.54 -17.05 -4.18
N THR A 61 -5.47 -17.76 -3.53
CA THR A 61 -6.91 -17.57 -3.79
C THR A 61 -7.36 -16.18 -3.41
N SER A 62 -6.93 -15.66 -2.24
CA SER A 62 -7.26 -14.29 -1.84
C SER A 62 -6.66 -13.26 -2.80
N PHE A 63 -5.43 -13.46 -3.25
CA PHE A 63 -4.77 -12.59 -4.22
C PHE A 63 -5.56 -12.55 -5.54
N VAL A 64 -5.89 -13.72 -6.10
CA VAL A 64 -6.67 -13.81 -7.35
C VAL A 64 -8.04 -13.17 -7.18
N ASP A 65 -8.75 -13.45 -6.08
CA ASP A 65 -10.06 -12.86 -5.80
C ASP A 65 -9.99 -11.34 -5.75
N ASN A 66 -9.00 -10.76 -5.06
CA ASN A 66 -8.82 -9.31 -5.00
C ASN A 66 -8.50 -8.69 -6.36
N VAL A 67 -7.76 -9.39 -7.23
CA VAL A 67 -7.50 -8.93 -8.61
C VAL A 67 -8.77 -8.97 -9.45
N VAL A 68 -9.51 -10.08 -9.41
CA VAL A 68 -10.73 -10.29 -10.20
C VAL A 68 -11.86 -9.35 -9.78
N THR A 69 -11.98 -9.07 -8.48
CA THR A 69 -12.99 -8.14 -7.92
C THR A 69 -12.63 -6.66 -8.12
N GLY A 70 -11.39 -6.36 -8.54
CA GLY A 70 -10.91 -4.99 -8.73
C GLY A 70 -10.47 -4.28 -7.44
N GLU A 71 -10.42 -5.01 -6.32
CA GLU A 71 -9.83 -4.52 -5.07
C GLU A 71 -8.34 -4.23 -5.23
N TYR A 72 -7.61 -5.07 -5.98
CA TYR A 72 -6.25 -4.81 -6.42
C TYR A 72 -6.25 -4.25 -7.84
N PRO A 73 -6.13 -2.92 -8.02
CA PRO A 73 -6.11 -2.33 -9.35
C PRO A 73 -4.87 -2.75 -10.14
N ILE A 74 -5.09 -2.99 -11.42
CA ILE A 74 -4.02 -3.14 -12.41
C ILE A 74 -3.78 -1.77 -13.06
N ILE A 75 -2.60 -1.20 -12.87
CA ILE A 75 -2.21 0.10 -13.45
C ILE A 75 -0.91 -0.12 -14.20
N ARG A 76 -0.89 0.18 -15.50
CA ARG A 76 0.29 -0.04 -16.37
C ARG A 76 0.82 -1.48 -16.27
N ASP A 77 -0.09 -2.45 -16.37
CA ASP A 77 0.19 -3.88 -16.29
C ASP A 77 0.79 -4.38 -14.96
N GLN A 78 0.71 -3.56 -13.90
CA GLN A 78 1.17 -3.89 -12.56
C GLN A 78 0.00 -3.98 -11.59
N ILE A 79 -0.04 -5.03 -10.78
CA ILE A 79 -1.05 -5.24 -9.73
C ILE A 79 -0.61 -4.50 -8.48
N PHE A 80 -1.39 -3.49 -8.08
CA PHE A 80 -1.15 -2.77 -6.83
C PHE A 80 -1.98 -3.39 -5.71
N ARG A 81 -1.31 -3.98 -4.71
CA ARG A 81 -1.97 -4.64 -3.57
C ARG A 81 -2.39 -3.63 -2.51
N TYR A 82 -3.30 -2.73 -2.86
CA TYR A 82 -3.89 -1.79 -1.92
C TYR A 82 -4.76 -2.53 -0.90
N VAL A 83 -4.48 -2.34 0.38
CA VAL A 83 -5.34 -2.84 1.46
C VAL A 83 -6.42 -1.80 1.71
N HIS A 84 -7.67 -2.20 1.53
CA HIS A 84 -8.82 -1.38 1.89
C HIS A 84 -9.31 -1.75 3.29
N ASP A 85 -8.99 -0.93 4.28
CA ASP A 85 -9.62 -1.05 5.60
C ASP A 85 -11.04 -0.46 5.51
N LYS A 86 -12.06 -1.29 5.81
CA LYS A 86 -13.48 -0.87 5.77
C LYS A 86 -13.78 0.31 6.70
N ARG A 87 -12.93 0.57 7.70
CA ARG A 87 -13.03 1.73 8.60
C ARG A 87 -12.54 3.02 7.96
N CYS A 88 -11.75 2.93 6.88
CA CYS A 88 -11.22 4.06 6.12
C CYS A 88 -12.22 4.52 5.04
N VAL A 89 -13.49 4.64 5.41
CA VAL A 89 -14.58 5.16 4.58
C VAL A 89 -15.36 6.17 5.39
N ALA A 90 -15.60 7.35 4.82
CA ALA A 90 -16.40 8.39 5.43
C ALA A 90 -17.37 8.99 4.40
N THR A 91 -18.62 9.19 4.81
CA THR A 91 -19.66 9.80 3.98
C THR A 91 -20.12 11.10 4.62
N THR A 92 -20.15 12.18 3.84
CA THR A 92 -20.69 13.48 4.24
C THR A 92 -21.69 13.93 3.19
N GLY A 93 -22.97 13.99 3.56
CA GLY A 93 -24.04 14.20 2.58
C GLY A 93 -24.01 13.11 1.51
N ASP A 94 -24.03 13.51 0.24
CA ASP A 94 -23.98 12.61 -0.91
C ASP A 94 -22.56 12.15 -1.29
N ILE A 95 -21.52 12.67 -0.64
CA ILE A 95 -20.12 12.38 -1.00
C ILE A 95 -19.55 11.31 -0.08
N THR A 96 -19.03 10.23 -0.67
CA THR A 96 -18.29 9.19 0.03
C THR A 96 -16.83 9.23 -0.37
N VAL A 97 -15.95 9.27 0.64
CA VAL A 97 -14.50 9.19 0.48
C VAL A 97 -14.03 7.86 1.08
N SER A 98 -13.34 7.06 0.27
CA SER A 98 -12.72 5.80 0.70
C SER A 98 -11.22 5.84 0.44
N VAL A 99 -10.44 5.25 1.35
CA VAL A 99 -8.99 5.21 1.26
C VAL A 99 -8.50 3.77 1.30
N SER A 100 -7.58 3.44 0.42
CA SER A 100 -6.82 2.20 0.45
C SER A 100 -5.33 2.53 0.53
N THR A 101 -4.55 1.76 1.29
CA THR A 101 -3.12 2.04 1.53
C THR A 101 -2.26 0.85 1.11
N SER A 102 -1.02 1.11 0.74
CA SER A 102 -0.05 0.10 0.36
C SER A 102 1.31 0.47 0.93
N PHE A 103 1.96 -0.46 1.61
CA PHE A 103 3.34 -0.30 2.09
C PHE A 103 4.31 -0.77 1.01
N LEU A 104 5.36 -0.01 0.72
CA LEU A 104 6.38 -0.33 -0.27
C LEU A 104 7.70 -0.69 0.40
N PRO A 105 7.97 -1.98 0.65
CA PRO A 105 9.19 -2.42 1.33
C PRO A 105 10.47 -2.07 0.56
N GLU A 106 10.43 -2.02 -0.78
CA GLU A 106 11.59 -1.75 -1.63
C GLU A 106 12.09 -0.31 -1.51
N LEU A 107 11.20 0.61 -1.13
CA LEU A 107 11.51 2.02 -0.88
C LEU A 107 11.68 2.32 0.62
N SER A 108 11.63 1.28 1.46
CA SER A 108 11.69 1.39 2.91
C SER A 108 12.99 0.83 3.47
N SER A 109 13.47 1.41 4.58
CA SER A 109 14.59 0.91 5.36
C SER A 109 14.23 0.92 6.85
N VAL A 110 14.70 -0.08 7.58
CA VAL A 110 14.60 -0.12 9.05
C VAL A 110 15.74 0.68 9.68
N HIS A 111 16.88 0.81 8.99
CA HIS A 111 18.07 1.50 9.48
C HIS A 111 18.77 2.29 8.36
N PRO A 112 18.67 3.63 8.33
CA PRO A 112 17.83 4.46 9.20
C PRO A 112 16.33 4.19 8.94
N PRO A 113 15.45 4.41 9.94
CA PRO A 113 14.02 4.14 9.80
C PRO A 113 13.39 5.09 8.78
N HIS A 114 12.96 4.53 7.66
CA HIS A 114 12.29 5.23 6.56
C HIS A 114 11.25 4.28 5.97
N PHE A 115 9.96 4.59 6.12
CA PHE A 115 8.87 3.70 5.69
C PHE A 115 8.01 4.39 4.64
N PHE A 116 7.96 3.79 3.46
CA PHE A 116 7.27 4.35 2.31
C PHE A 116 5.87 3.74 2.15
N PHE A 117 4.87 4.59 2.05
CA PHE A 117 3.48 4.19 1.86
C PHE A 117 2.87 4.94 0.67
N THR A 118 2.06 4.26 -0.13
CA THR A 118 1.15 4.89 -1.09
C THR A 118 -0.29 4.76 -0.61
N TYR A 119 -1.13 5.68 -1.07
CA TYR A 119 -2.55 5.66 -0.78
C TYR A 119 -3.34 5.94 -2.06
N ARG A 120 -4.49 5.28 -2.18
CA ARG A 120 -5.49 5.50 -3.21
C ARG A 120 -6.74 6.04 -2.55
N ILE A 121 -7.16 7.22 -2.97
CA ILE A 121 -8.39 7.86 -2.48
C ILE A 121 -9.42 7.80 -3.60
N ARG A 122 -10.61 7.30 -3.28
CA ARG A 122 -11.76 7.29 -4.16
C ARG A 122 -12.83 8.19 -3.55
N ILE A 123 -13.22 9.21 -4.31
CA ILE A 123 -14.26 10.18 -3.95
C ILE A 123 -15.41 9.96 -4.92
N GLU A 124 -16.60 9.71 -4.39
CA GLU A 124 -17.79 9.39 -5.18
C GLU A 124 -18.99 10.16 -4.66
N MET A 125 -19.82 10.62 -5.59
CA MET A 125 -21.15 11.14 -5.27
C MET A 125 -22.18 10.03 -5.40
N ALA A 126 -23.16 10.00 -4.49
CA ALA A 126 -24.26 9.05 -4.50
C ALA A 126 -25.05 9.16 -5.81
N LYS A 127 -25.45 8.03 -6.40
CA LYS A 127 -26.24 8.01 -7.64
C LYS A 127 -27.61 8.67 -7.52
N SER A 128 -28.12 8.80 -6.30
CA SER A 128 -29.38 9.47 -5.99
C SER A 128 -29.23 10.98 -5.78
N ALA A 129 -28.00 11.50 -5.80
CA ALA A 129 -27.75 12.93 -5.65
C ALA A 129 -28.40 13.71 -6.79
N LEU A 130 -28.97 14.86 -6.46
CA LEU A 130 -29.57 15.74 -7.45
C LEU A 130 -28.45 16.46 -8.24
N PRO A 131 -28.65 16.79 -9.53
CA PRO A 131 -27.64 17.45 -10.35
C PRO A 131 -27.15 18.80 -9.78
N GLU A 132 -28.01 19.52 -9.05
CA GLU A 132 -27.63 20.76 -8.35
C GLU A 132 -26.64 20.56 -7.19
N ASN A 133 -26.48 19.32 -6.70
CA ASN A 133 -25.50 18.99 -5.67
C ASN A 133 -24.10 18.72 -6.25
N ALA A 134 -23.94 18.79 -7.58
CA ALA A 134 -22.64 18.67 -8.24
C ALA A 134 -21.64 19.66 -7.62
N CYS A 135 -20.42 19.19 -7.39
CA CYS A 135 -19.42 19.96 -6.65
C CYS A 135 -18.02 19.79 -7.23
N GLN A 136 -17.09 20.61 -6.77
CA GLN A 136 -15.71 20.54 -7.22
C GLN A 136 -14.78 20.51 -6.01
N LEU A 137 -13.78 19.65 -6.08
CA LEU A 137 -12.76 19.56 -5.05
C LEU A 137 -11.77 20.73 -5.17
N ASP A 138 -11.94 21.74 -4.33
CA ASP A 138 -11.12 22.95 -4.35
C ASP A 138 -9.75 22.76 -3.67
N SER A 139 -9.73 22.20 -2.46
CA SER A 139 -8.51 22.04 -1.68
C SER A 139 -8.53 20.80 -0.80
N ARG A 140 -7.35 20.43 -0.29
CA ARG A 140 -7.16 19.31 0.64
C ARG A 140 -6.37 19.75 1.86
N TYR A 141 -6.67 19.11 2.98
CA TYR A 141 -5.93 19.20 4.23
C TYR A 141 -5.63 17.79 4.73
N TRP A 142 -4.36 17.54 5.06
CA TRP A 142 -3.89 16.31 5.68
C TRP A 142 -3.30 16.64 7.04
N LYS A 143 -3.65 15.81 8.02
CA LYS A 143 -3.00 15.76 9.33
C LYS A 143 -2.41 14.37 9.51
N ILE A 144 -1.10 14.25 9.39
CA ILE A 144 -0.37 12.99 9.39
C ILE A 144 0.31 12.85 10.74
N THR A 145 0.01 11.77 11.47
CA THR A 145 0.61 11.51 12.78
C THR A 145 1.47 10.26 12.70
N ASN A 146 2.74 10.36 13.09
CA ASN A 146 3.63 9.19 13.13
C ASN A 146 3.50 8.42 14.46
N ALA A 147 4.18 7.27 14.58
CA ALA A 147 4.12 6.42 15.77
C ALA A 147 4.66 7.09 17.05
N ASN A 148 5.50 8.13 16.93
CA ASN A 148 6.01 8.91 18.07
C ASN A 148 5.05 10.04 18.48
N GLY A 149 3.90 10.17 17.82
CA GLY A 149 2.92 11.23 18.05
C GLY A 149 3.27 12.56 17.39
N ASN A 150 4.33 12.63 16.59
CA ASN A 150 4.65 13.85 15.83
C ASN A 150 3.62 14.05 14.73
N VAL A 151 3.14 15.28 14.60
CA VAL A 151 2.12 15.67 13.62
C VAL A 151 2.74 16.53 12.54
N GLU A 152 2.45 16.19 11.30
CA GLU A 152 2.71 17.00 10.12
C GLU A 152 1.39 17.40 9.46
N GLU A 153 1.26 18.67 9.11
CA GLU A 153 0.09 19.20 8.41
C GLU A 153 0.43 19.60 6.99
N VAL A 154 -0.33 19.09 6.02
CA VAL A 154 -0.14 19.40 4.60
C VAL A 154 -1.43 20.03 4.06
N ARG A 155 -1.30 21.19 3.42
CA ARG A 155 -2.40 21.90 2.75
C ARG A 155 -2.03 22.12 1.30
N GLY A 156 -3.01 22.04 0.40
CA GLY A 156 -2.78 22.38 -0.99
C GLY A 156 -4.04 22.37 -1.85
N PRO A 157 -3.98 22.99 -3.04
CA PRO A 157 -5.09 23.04 -3.98
C PRO A 157 -5.32 21.68 -4.67
N GLY A 158 -6.59 21.34 -4.88
CA GLY A 158 -7.05 20.12 -5.54
C GLY A 158 -6.42 18.83 -5.01
N VAL A 159 -6.37 17.80 -5.86
CA VAL A 159 -5.64 16.54 -5.61
C VAL A 159 -4.73 16.27 -6.82
N VAL A 160 -3.42 16.11 -6.58
CA VAL A 160 -2.37 15.97 -7.61
C VAL A 160 -2.28 17.17 -8.59
N GLY A 161 -2.69 18.37 -8.15
CA GLY A 161 -2.65 19.59 -8.99
C GLY A 161 -3.75 19.67 -10.06
N LYS A 162 -4.74 18.78 -10.01
CA LYS A 162 -5.95 18.83 -10.85
C LYS A 162 -7.16 19.20 -10.00
N SER A 163 -8.01 20.06 -10.55
CA SER A 163 -9.36 20.29 -10.01
C SER A 163 -10.29 19.26 -10.62
N ILE A 164 -10.92 18.43 -9.79
CA ILE A 164 -11.74 17.30 -10.22
C ILE A 164 -13.21 17.71 -10.03
N PRO A 165 -13.99 17.86 -11.12
CA PRO A 165 -15.45 17.99 -11.02
C PRO A 165 -16.04 16.64 -10.57
N LEU A 166 -16.94 16.68 -9.59
CA LEU A 166 -17.62 15.54 -9.00
C LEU A 166 -19.13 15.64 -9.23
#